data_AF-A0A2E9IIC5-F1
#
_entry.id   AF-A0A2E9IIC5-F1
#
_cell.length_a   1.000
_cell.length_b   1.000
_cell.length_c   1.000
_cell.angle_alpha   90.00
_cell.angle_beta   90.00
_cell.angle_gamma   90.00
#
_symmetry.space_group_name_H-M   'P 1'
#
loop_
_entity.id
_entity.type
_entity.pdbx_description
1 polymer ?
#
loop_
_entity_poly.entity_id
_entity_poly.type
_entity_poly.pdbx_seq_one_letter_code
_entity_poly.pdbx_strand_id
1 'polypeptide(L)'
;MHKNADKNWYAGGEVVSLDKIMICPDTIKTGWGMWNGTYETTYADTPFIKIPKPEEGYSEAFSINIFTNDKQKFLWSRFSFGEYQAFKKMAVQFYKDIEANKGKVPVFQVGGYEVIELKALNVNIPLFEFLGWKDRPAEFVVPLWEEPMIADGEVSMSDKVAAATQAQIDRQELTDDDIPF
;
A
#
# COMPACT_ATOMS: atom_id res chain seq x y z
N MET A 1 -4.09 -12.61 1.02
CA MET A 1 -3.62 -11.75 2.11
C MET A 1 -4.74 -11.59 3.13
N HIS A 2 -4.50 -10.78 4.17
CA HIS A 2 -5.11 -10.86 5.49
C HIS A 2 -6.64 -11.00 5.44
N LYS A 3 -7.16 -12.00 6.16
CA LYS A 3 -8.59 -12.18 6.35
C LYS A 3 -8.98 -11.69 7.73
N ASN A 4 -9.94 -10.76 7.73
CA ASN A 4 -10.43 -10.15 8.95
C ASN A 4 -10.97 -11.15 9.99
N ALA A 5 -11.63 -12.23 9.55
CA ALA A 5 -12.34 -13.15 10.42
C ALA A 5 -11.42 -14.07 11.25
N ASP A 6 -10.34 -14.57 10.65
CA ASP A 6 -9.45 -15.56 11.25
C ASP A 6 -8.05 -15.02 11.58
N LYS A 7 -7.79 -13.74 11.28
CA LYS A 7 -6.51 -13.06 11.54
C LYS A 7 -5.32 -13.76 10.89
N ASN A 8 -5.56 -14.41 9.75
CA ASN A 8 -4.53 -15.12 9.00
C ASN A 8 -4.23 -14.44 7.67
N TRP A 9 -3.00 -14.62 7.21
CA TRP A 9 -2.56 -14.22 5.88
C TRP A 9 -2.73 -15.40 4.92
N TYR A 10 -3.13 -15.09 3.69
CA TYR A 10 -3.35 -16.11 2.66
C TYR A 10 -2.61 -15.79 1.36
N ALA A 11 -2.18 -16.78 0.60
CA ALA A 11 -1.74 -16.64 -0.77
C ALA A 11 -2.20 -17.87 -1.56
N GLY A 12 -2.84 -17.70 -2.71
CA GLY A 12 -3.34 -18.83 -3.51
C GLY A 12 -4.34 -19.74 -2.79
N GLY A 13 -4.98 -19.28 -1.71
CA GLY A 13 -5.87 -20.09 -0.87
C GLY A 13 -5.19 -20.77 0.32
N GLU A 14 -3.86 -20.75 0.40
CA GLU A 14 -3.07 -21.31 1.49
C GLU A 14 -2.76 -20.26 2.55
N VAL A 15 -2.63 -20.68 3.82
CA VAL A 15 -2.18 -19.82 4.90
C VAL A 15 -0.68 -19.57 4.74
N VAL A 16 -0.28 -18.30 4.83
CA VAL A 16 1.14 -17.91 4.83
C VAL A 16 1.51 -17.24 6.15
N SER A 17 2.72 -17.48 6.62
CA SER A 17 3.24 -16.81 7.82
C SER A 17 4.05 -15.60 7.37
N LEU A 18 3.65 -14.41 7.84
CA LEU A 18 4.43 -13.19 7.63
C LEU A 18 5.03 -12.79 8.99
N ASP A 19 6.35 -12.86 9.10
CA ASP A 19 7.09 -12.41 10.29
C ASP A 19 7.77 -11.06 10.01
N LYS A 20 8.63 -11.01 8.99
CA LYS A 20 9.22 -9.78 8.48
C LYS A 20 8.98 -9.65 6.99
N ILE A 21 8.58 -8.45 6.59
CA ILE A 21 8.33 -8.12 5.20
C ILE A 21 9.18 -6.94 4.76
N MET A 22 9.63 -6.98 3.53
CA MET A 22 10.13 -5.83 2.78
C MET A 22 9.05 -5.40 1.81
N ILE A 23 8.86 -4.10 1.68
CA ILE A 23 7.92 -3.53 0.72
C ILE A 23 8.72 -2.99 -0.48
N CYS A 24 8.18 -3.11 -1.70
CA CYS A 24 8.70 -2.42 -2.88
C CYS A 24 7.96 -1.08 -3.07
N PRO A 25 8.53 0.08 -2.69
CA PRO A 25 7.81 1.35 -2.75
C PRO A 25 7.47 1.81 -4.18
N ASP A 26 8.30 1.43 -5.15
CA ASP A 26 8.11 1.67 -6.59
C ASP A 26 6.92 0.90 -7.21
N THR A 27 6.34 -0.04 -6.46
CA THR A 27 5.17 -0.82 -6.91
C THR A 27 3.88 -0.40 -6.25
N ILE A 28 3.91 0.65 -5.43
CA ILE A 28 2.72 1.15 -4.75
C ILE A 28 1.76 1.66 -5.82
N LYS A 29 0.51 1.20 -5.73
CA LYS A 29 -0.64 1.77 -6.42
C LYS A 29 -1.71 2.05 -5.39
N THR A 30 -2.42 3.16 -5.54
CA THR A 30 -3.56 3.52 -4.68
C THR A 30 -4.71 4.05 -5.52
N GLY A 31 -5.93 3.80 -5.10
CA GLY A 31 -7.12 4.26 -5.80
C GLY A 31 -8.37 3.60 -5.26
N TRP A 32 -9.18 3.03 -6.13
CA TRP A 32 -10.48 2.45 -5.81
C TRP A 32 -10.55 0.98 -6.21
N GLY A 33 -11.28 0.18 -5.45
CA GLY A 33 -11.56 -1.21 -5.74
C GLY A 33 -12.97 -1.61 -5.37
N MET A 34 -13.53 -2.56 -6.13
CA MET A 34 -14.87 -3.10 -5.93
C MET A 34 -14.88 -4.60 -6.24
N TRP A 35 -15.82 -5.31 -5.60
CA TRP A 35 -16.26 -6.63 -6.04
C TRP A 35 -17.67 -6.56 -6.60
N ASN A 36 -17.84 -6.85 -7.89
CA ASN A 36 -19.12 -6.87 -8.60
C ASN A 36 -19.37 -8.19 -9.34
N GLY A 37 -18.73 -9.27 -8.89
CA GLY A 37 -18.64 -10.55 -9.60
C GLY A 37 -17.25 -10.79 -10.17
N THR A 38 -16.50 -9.72 -10.42
CA THR A 38 -15.06 -9.73 -10.61
C THR A 38 -14.39 -8.71 -9.70
N TYR A 39 -13.07 -8.83 -9.53
CA TYR A 39 -12.28 -7.79 -8.88
C TYR A 39 -12.03 -6.67 -9.89
N GLU A 40 -12.54 -5.48 -9.59
CA GLU A 40 -12.29 -4.26 -10.36
C GLU A 40 -11.45 -3.30 -9.53
N THR A 41 -10.42 -2.72 -10.14
CA THR A 41 -9.56 -1.71 -9.52
C THR A 41 -9.24 -0.60 -10.48
N THR A 42 -9.29 0.64 -9.99
CA THR A 42 -8.87 1.85 -10.70
C THR A 42 -7.83 2.54 -9.84
N TYR A 43 -6.60 2.66 -10.33
CA TYR A 43 -5.52 3.31 -9.60
C TYR A 43 -5.22 4.69 -10.17
N ALA A 44 -4.74 5.59 -9.32
CA ALA A 44 -4.19 6.87 -9.74
C ALA A 44 -2.87 6.67 -10.48
N ASP A 45 -2.53 7.60 -11.38
CA ASP A 45 -1.24 7.62 -12.08
C ASP A 45 -0.07 7.83 -11.10
N THR A 46 -0.32 8.60 -10.04
CA THR A 46 0.62 8.84 -8.95
C THR A 46 0.04 8.26 -7.66
N PRO A 47 0.78 7.40 -6.92
CA PRO A 47 0.33 6.86 -5.64
C PRO A 47 -0.02 7.93 -4.62
N PHE A 48 -0.90 7.60 -3.69
CA PHE A 48 -1.44 8.48 -2.64
C PHE A 48 -2.28 9.66 -3.13
N ILE A 49 -2.37 9.89 -4.43
CA ILE A 49 -3.26 10.91 -5.01
C ILE A 49 -4.69 10.37 -5.06
N LYS A 50 -5.63 11.12 -4.49
CA LYS A 50 -7.06 10.80 -4.58
C LYS A 50 -7.53 11.03 -6.01
N ILE A 51 -8.22 10.06 -6.60
CA ILE A 51 -8.92 10.23 -7.88
C ILE A 51 -10.43 10.23 -7.64
N PRO A 52 -11.26 10.80 -8.53
CA PRO A 52 -12.71 10.73 -8.40
C PRO A 52 -13.17 9.28 -8.22
N LYS A 53 -14.06 9.07 -7.25
CA LYS A 53 -14.65 7.75 -7.01
C LYS A 53 -15.45 7.33 -8.26
N PRO A 54 -15.19 6.16 -8.86
CA PRO A 54 -15.87 5.75 -10.09
C PRO A 54 -17.40 5.72 -9.94
N GLU A 55 -17.88 5.06 -8.89
CA GLU A 55 -19.31 4.97 -8.54
C GLU A 55 -19.50 4.52 -7.08
N GLU A 56 -20.75 4.50 -6.63
CA GLU A 56 -21.12 3.98 -5.30
C GLU A 56 -20.71 2.51 -5.14
N GLY A 57 -20.25 2.13 -3.95
CA GLY A 57 -19.81 0.76 -3.64
C GLY A 57 -18.30 0.51 -3.84
N TYR A 58 -17.58 1.38 -4.56
CA TYR A 58 -16.13 1.36 -4.56
C TYR A 58 -15.55 1.73 -3.18
N SER A 59 -14.48 1.07 -2.78
CA SER A 59 -13.73 1.31 -1.53
C SER A 59 -12.28 1.66 -1.84
N GLU A 60 -11.61 2.37 -0.94
CA GLU A 60 -10.19 2.71 -1.10
C GLU A 60 -9.37 1.43 -1.25
N ALA A 61 -8.51 1.41 -2.27
CA ALA A 61 -7.72 0.25 -2.65
C ALA A 61 -6.24 0.60 -2.74
N PHE A 62 -5.42 -0.42 -2.52
CA PHE A 62 -3.99 -0.36 -2.77
C PHE A 62 -3.50 -1.64 -3.43
N SER A 63 -2.32 -1.57 -4.03
CA SER A 63 -1.54 -2.72 -4.48
C SER A 63 -0.07 -2.44 -4.23
N ILE A 64 0.66 -3.46 -3.76
CA ILE A 64 2.09 -3.36 -3.49
C ILE A 64 2.74 -4.75 -3.50
N ASN A 65 3.96 -4.85 -4.00
CA ASN A 65 4.75 -6.07 -3.91
C ASN A 65 5.46 -6.13 -2.55
N ILE A 66 5.40 -7.30 -1.92
CA ILE A 66 6.11 -7.60 -0.67
C ILE A 66 7.04 -8.80 -0.85
N PHE A 67 8.14 -8.77 -0.11
CA PHE A 67 9.11 -9.85 -0.01
C PHE A 67 9.29 -10.27 1.44
N THR A 68 9.19 -11.56 1.71
CA THR A 68 9.21 -12.09 3.08
C THR A 68 10.60 -12.60 3.46
N ASN A 69 10.82 -12.80 4.75
CA ASN A 69 12.06 -13.36 5.29
C ASN A 69 12.39 -14.79 4.79
N ASP A 70 11.38 -15.58 4.41
CA ASP A 70 11.52 -16.89 3.76
C ASP A 70 11.65 -16.80 2.22
N LYS A 71 11.96 -15.61 1.71
CA LYS A 71 12.21 -15.29 0.30
C LYS A 71 11.02 -15.49 -0.64
N GLN A 72 9.81 -15.48 -0.12
CA GLN A 72 8.60 -15.49 -0.93
C GLN A 72 8.25 -14.08 -1.42
N LYS A 73 7.56 -14.02 -2.56
CA LYS A 73 7.07 -12.79 -3.18
C LYS A 73 5.56 -12.84 -3.24
N PHE A 74 4.90 -11.79 -2.76
CA PHE A 74 3.46 -11.69 -2.82
C PHE A 74 3.02 -10.33 -3.35
N LEU A 75 1.94 -10.33 -4.12
CA LEU A 75 1.18 -9.13 -4.41
C LEU A 75 0.16 -8.90 -3.30
N TRP A 76 0.32 -7.81 -2.55
CA TRP A 76 -0.65 -7.36 -1.58
C TRP A 76 -1.55 -6.28 -2.20
N SER A 77 -2.64 -6.71 -2.85
CA SER A 77 -3.68 -5.86 -3.47
C SER A 77 -5.08 -5.97 -2.84
N ARG A 78 -5.50 -4.97 -2.06
CA ARG A 78 -6.76 -5.02 -1.30
C ARG A 78 -7.51 -3.71 -1.31
N PHE A 79 -8.82 -3.82 -1.07
CA PHE A 79 -9.74 -2.72 -0.81
C PHE A 79 -10.55 -2.93 0.48
N SER A 80 -10.06 -3.81 1.37
CA SER A 80 -10.67 -4.01 2.69
C SER A 80 -10.23 -2.86 3.61
N PHE A 81 -11.16 -2.31 4.38
CA PHE A 81 -10.89 -1.17 5.26
C PHE A 81 -9.70 -1.43 6.19
N GLY A 82 -9.66 -2.60 6.84
CA GLY A 82 -8.60 -2.91 7.81
C GLY A 82 -7.20 -3.01 7.19
N GLU A 83 -7.06 -3.62 6.02
CA GLU A 83 -5.75 -3.71 5.34
C GLU A 83 -5.33 -2.36 4.75
N TYR A 84 -6.27 -1.58 4.23
CA TYR A 84 -5.97 -0.23 3.72
C TYR A 84 -5.49 0.71 4.84
N GLN A 85 -6.13 0.67 6.02
CA GLN A 85 -5.66 1.45 7.17
C GLN A 85 -4.27 1.02 7.64
N ALA A 86 -3.99 -0.28 7.65
CA ALA A 86 -2.65 -0.78 7.98
C ALA A 86 -1.61 -0.27 6.98
N PHE A 87 -1.90 -0.36 5.67
CA PHE A 87 -1.04 0.15 4.62
C PHE A 87 -0.76 1.65 4.78
N LYS A 88 -1.80 2.48 5.04
CA LYS A 88 -1.62 3.91 5.30
C LYS A 88 -0.67 4.17 6.48
N LYS A 89 -0.87 3.47 7.60
CA LYS A 89 0.00 3.58 8.78
C LYS A 89 1.45 3.18 8.50
N MET A 90 1.67 2.21 7.61
CA MET A 90 3.01 1.85 7.14
C MET A 90 3.60 2.94 6.24
N ALA A 91 2.83 3.44 5.27
CA ALA A 91 3.26 4.46 4.33
C ALA A 91 3.80 5.71 5.03
N VAL A 92 3.12 6.19 6.07
CA VAL A 92 3.57 7.33 6.89
C VAL A 92 5.00 7.14 7.41
N GLN A 93 5.39 5.91 7.74
CA GLN A 93 6.68 5.64 8.39
C GLN A 93 7.85 5.68 7.41
N PHE A 94 7.65 5.32 6.14
CA PHE A 94 8.73 5.27 5.15
C PHE A 94 8.66 6.39 4.10
N TYR A 95 7.48 6.96 3.85
CA TYR A 95 7.28 7.83 2.69
C TYR A 95 8.13 9.10 2.75
N LYS A 96 8.21 9.73 3.92
CA LYS A 96 9.02 10.94 4.16
C LYS A 96 10.51 10.77 3.87
N ASP A 97 11.03 9.55 3.99
CA ASP A 97 12.45 9.23 3.86
C ASP A 97 12.77 8.47 2.57
N ILE A 98 11.79 8.32 1.66
CA ILE A 98 11.92 7.50 0.44
C ILE A 98 13.03 8.00 -0.47
N GLU A 99 13.22 9.32 -0.57
CA GLU A 99 14.25 9.94 -1.39
C GLU A 99 15.66 9.73 -0.88
N ALA A 100 15.83 9.85 0.43
CA ALA A 100 17.10 9.60 1.09
C ALA A 100 17.51 8.12 1.02
N ASN A 101 16.57 7.24 0.66
CA ASN A 101 16.75 5.79 0.63
C ASN A 101 16.47 5.18 -0.76
N LYS A 102 16.69 5.93 -1.84
CA LYS A 102 16.63 5.40 -3.21
C LYS A 102 17.44 4.11 -3.36
N GLY A 103 16.83 3.11 -4.00
CA GLY A 103 17.41 1.76 -4.19
C GLY A 103 17.27 0.82 -2.99
N LYS A 104 16.82 1.32 -1.83
CA LYS A 104 16.53 0.51 -0.65
C LYS A 104 15.04 0.20 -0.54
N VAL A 105 14.72 -0.74 0.33
CA VAL A 105 13.36 -1.14 0.66
C VAL A 105 13.12 -1.00 2.17
N PRO A 106 11.95 -0.47 2.59
CA PRO A 106 11.60 -0.41 3.99
C PRO A 106 11.23 -1.81 4.49
N VAL A 107 11.67 -2.12 5.71
CA VAL A 107 11.46 -3.41 6.35
C VAL A 107 10.53 -3.24 7.54
N PHE A 108 9.56 -4.14 7.65
CA PHE A 108 8.59 -4.14 8.73
C PHE A 108 8.54 -5.49 9.42
N GLN A 109 8.44 -5.45 10.74
CA GLN A 109 7.99 -6.58 11.55
C GLN A 109 6.47 -6.62 11.49
N VAL A 110 5.90 -7.77 11.15
CA VAL A 110 4.47 -8.02 11.28
C VAL A 110 4.18 -8.35 12.74
N GLY A 111 3.27 -7.58 13.33
CA GLY A 111 2.92 -7.68 14.74
C GLY A 111 1.52 -8.26 14.95
N GLY A 112 0.88 -7.80 16.03
CA GLY A 112 -0.50 -8.15 16.35
C GLY A 112 -1.52 -7.36 15.54
N TYR A 113 -2.68 -7.14 16.14
CA TYR A 113 -3.80 -6.46 15.52
C TYR A 113 -4.36 -5.39 16.45
N GLU A 114 -4.69 -4.24 15.88
CA GLU A 114 -5.59 -3.30 16.52
C GLU A 114 -7.02 -3.68 16.13
N VAL A 115 -7.92 -3.74 17.12
CA VAL A 115 -9.33 -4.06 16.90
C VAL A 115 -10.13 -2.78 16.95
N ILE A 116 -10.82 -2.48 15.85
CA ILE A 116 -11.86 -1.45 15.82
C ILE A 116 -13.20 -2.15 15.93
N GLU A 117 -13.93 -1.86 16.99
CA GLU A 117 -15.29 -2.34 17.19
C GLU A 117 -16.27 -1.44 16.42
N LEU A 118 -16.88 -1.97 15.36
CA LEU A 118 -18.01 -1.35 14.71
C LEU A 118 -19.29 -2.08 15.14
N LYS A 119 -20.42 -1.37 15.19
CA LYS A 119 -21.70 -1.87 15.74
C LYS A 119 -22.11 -3.29 15.28
N ALA A 120 -21.75 -3.68 14.05
CA ALA A 120 -22.11 -4.99 13.48
C ALA A 120 -20.90 -5.89 13.15
N LEU A 121 -19.66 -5.42 13.34
CA LEU A 121 -18.46 -6.16 12.96
C LEU A 121 -17.22 -5.59 13.65
N ASN A 122 -16.29 -6.47 14.03
CA ASN A 122 -14.95 -6.06 14.43
C ASN A 122 -14.02 -6.03 13.22
N VAL A 123 -13.27 -4.95 13.06
CA VAL A 123 -12.20 -4.85 12.07
C VAL A 123 -10.85 -5.04 12.77
N ASN A 124 -10.08 -6.02 12.31
CA ASN A 124 -8.72 -6.30 12.73
C ASN A 124 -7.76 -5.63 11.76
N ILE A 125 -7.09 -4.58 12.22
CA ILE A 125 -6.06 -3.85 11.47
C ILE A 125 -4.70 -4.48 11.82
N PRO A 126 -4.00 -5.12 10.86
CA PRO A 126 -2.66 -5.62 11.11
C PRO A 126 -1.70 -4.50 11.52
N LEU A 127 -0.89 -4.74 12.54
CA LEU A 127 0.11 -3.79 13.02
C LEU A 127 1.47 -4.12 12.45
N PHE A 128 2.22 -3.07 12.12
CA PHE A 128 3.55 -3.16 11.54
C PHE A 128 4.50 -2.21 12.24
N GLU A 129 5.64 -2.73 12.68
CA GLU A 129 6.72 -1.95 13.27
C GLU A 129 7.81 -1.74 12.21
N PHE A 130 8.16 -0.48 11.93
CA PHE A 130 9.21 -0.15 11.00
C PHE A 130 10.59 -0.47 11.58
N LEU A 131 11.32 -1.37 10.92
CA LEU A 131 12.66 -1.81 11.32
C LEU A 131 13.78 -1.03 10.62
N GLY A 132 13.45 -0.10 9.73
CA GLY A 132 14.39 0.66 8.94
C GLY A 132 14.50 0.21 7.48
N TRP A 133 15.50 0.76 6.80
CA TRP A 133 15.77 0.52 5.38
C TRP A 133 16.85 -0.55 5.19
N LYS A 134 16.69 -1.38 4.15
CA LYS A 134 17.72 -2.34 3.72
C LYS A 134 17.89 -2.31 2.21
N ASP A 135 19.05 -2.78 1.74
CA ASP A 135 19.27 -2.98 0.32
C ASP A 135 18.25 -3.98 -0.22
N ARG A 136 17.72 -3.69 -1.42
CA ARG A 136 16.79 -4.58 -2.10
C ARG A 136 17.50 -5.89 -2.44
N PRO A 137 17.02 -7.06 -1.96
CA PRO A 137 17.60 -8.34 -2.35
C PRO A 137 17.52 -8.55 -3.86
N ALA A 138 18.53 -9.18 -4.46
CA ALA A 138 18.53 -9.49 -5.90
C ALA A 138 17.35 -10.38 -6.29
N GLU A 139 16.87 -11.23 -5.38
CA GLU A 139 15.70 -12.07 -5.59
C GLU A 139 14.39 -11.28 -5.54
N PHE A 140 14.36 -10.06 -4.98
CA PHE A 140 13.18 -9.20 -4.94
C PHE A 140 13.00 -8.44 -6.27
N VAL A 141 12.94 -9.21 -7.36
CA VAL A 141 12.61 -8.73 -8.69
C VAL A 141 11.10 -8.56 -8.80
N VAL A 142 10.67 -7.33 -9.06
CA VAL A 142 9.29 -7.01 -9.43
C VAL A 142 9.07 -7.39 -10.90
N PRO A 143 7.96 -8.04 -11.27
CA PRO A 143 7.69 -8.37 -12.67
C PRO A 143 7.52 -7.12 -13.57
N LEU A 144 8.21 -7.10 -14.72
CA LEU A 144 8.26 -5.98 -15.68
C LEU A 144 6.96 -5.68 -16.45
N TRP A 145 5.90 -6.49 -16.30
CA TRP A 145 4.58 -6.22 -16.90
C TRP A 145 3.71 -5.26 -16.09
N GLU A 146 4.26 -4.71 -15.01
CA GLU A 146 3.88 -3.39 -14.52
C GLU A 146 4.85 -2.40 -15.18
N GLU A 147 4.37 -1.50 -16.05
CA GLU A 147 5.19 -0.35 -16.44
C GLU A 147 5.64 0.32 -15.14
N PRO A 148 6.97 0.50 -14.93
CA PRO A 148 7.42 1.18 -13.75
C PRO A 148 6.84 2.59 -13.81
N MET A 149 6.07 2.99 -12.77
CA MET A 149 5.48 4.34 -12.70
C MET A 149 6.57 5.45 -12.68
N ILE A 150 7.84 5.05 -12.60
CA ILE A 150 9.03 5.90 -12.73
C ILE A 150 10.08 5.18 -13.59
N ALA A 151 10.41 5.77 -14.74
CA ALA A 151 11.51 5.32 -15.58
C ALA A 151 12.87 5.58 -14.91
N ASP A 152 13.88 4.80 -15.26
CA ASP A 152 15.25 4.93 -14.73
C ASP A 152 15.78 6.36 -15.00
N GLY A 153 16.00 7.13 -13.94
CA GLY A 153 16.47 8.52 -14.00
C GLY A 153 15.41 9.62 -13.91
N GLU A 154 14.11 9.31 -13.75
CA GLU A 154 13.07 10.33 -13.58
C GLU A 154 12.60 10.57 -12.14
N VAL A 155 12.09 11.78 -11.95
CA VAL A 155 11.68 12.48 -10.73
C VAL A 155 11.05 11.55 -9.67
N SER A 156 11.55 11.71 -8.45
CA SER A 156 11.08 11.17 -7.19
C SER A 156 9.55 10.90 -7.11
N MET A 157 9.17 9.75 -6.52
CA MET A 157 7.80 9.50 -6.06
C MET A 157 7.29 10.64 -5.16
N SER A 158 8.11 11.12 -4.22
CA SER A 158 7.72 12.19 -3.30
C SER A 158 7.48 13.51 -4.01
N ASP A 159 8.29 13.86 -5.01
CA ASP A 159 8.09 15.11 -5.77
C ASP A 159 6.84 15.01 -6.65
N LYS A 160 6.58 13.86 -7.31
CA LYS A 160 5.35 13.65 -8.08
C LYS A 160 4.10 13.72 -7.20
N VAL A 161 4.16 13.14 -6.00
CA VAL A 161 3.05 13.22 -5.04
C VAL A 161 2.88 14.62 -4.49
N ALA A 162 3.96 15.30 -4.10
CA ALA A 162 3.88 16.68 -3.60
C ALA A 162 3.30 17.62 -4.66
N ALA A 163 3.77 17.52 -5.92
CA ALA A 163 3.26 18.32 -7.03
C ALA A 163 1.78 18.02 -7.33
N ALA A 164 1.40 16.74 -7.36
CA ALA A 164 0.01 16.36 -7.61
C ALA A 164 -0.92 16.74 -6.46
N THR A 165 -0.45 16.65 -5.22
CA THR A 165 -1.18 17.06 -4.01
C THR A 165 -1.41 18.57 -4.03
N GLN A 166 -0.38 19.37 -4.32
CA GLN A 166 -0.51 20.83 -4.48
C GLN A 166 -1.52 21.19 -5.57
N ALA A 167 -1.49 20.50 -6.71
CA ALA A 167 -2.46 20.71 -7.79
C ALA A 167 -3.91 20.37 -7.41
N GLN A 168 -4.14 19.54 -6.39
CA GLN A 168 -5.48 19.25 -5.87
C GLN A 168 -5.95 20.28 -4.84
N ILE A 169 -5.04 20.77 -4.00
CA ILE A 169 -5.29 21.89 -3.08
C ILE A 169 -5.66 23.14 -3.89
N ASP A 170 -4.91 23.44 -4.94
CA ASP A 170 -5.14 24.61 -5.80
C ASP A 170 -6.51 24.57 -6.51
N ARG A 171 -7.05 23.37 -6.74
CA ARG A 171 -8.39 23.15 -7.32
C ARG A 171 -9.54 23.19 -6.30
N GLN A 172 -9.24 23.39 -5.01
CA GLN A 172 -10.21 23.34 -3.90
C GLN A 172 -10.97 22.00 -3.79
N GLU A 173 -10.40 20.92 -4.34
CA GLU A 173 -11.00 19.58 -4.33
C GLU A 173 -10.66 18.79 -3.05
N LEU A 174 -9.82 19.35 -2.17
CA LEU A 174 -9.38 18.77 -0.90
C LEU A 174 -9.31 19.84 0.20
N THR A 175 -9.56 19.44 1.46
CA THR A 175 -9.27 20.25 2.66
C THR A 175 -7.91 19.88 3.25
N ASP A 176 -7.31 20.70 4.13
CA ASP A 176 -6.01 20.39 4.75
C ASP A 176 -5.99 19.05 5.51
N ASP A 177 -7.16 18.59 5.98
CA ASP A 177 -7.35 17.27 6.63
C ASP A 177 -7.36 16.10 5.63
N ASP A 178 -7.52 16.38 4.34
CA ASP A 178 -7.55 15.39 3.25
C ASP A 178 -6.20 15.17 2.57
N ILE A 179 -5.20 15.97 2.94
CA ILE A 179 -3.83 15.88 2.46
C ILE A 179 -3.16 14.69 3.15
N PRO A 180 -2.62 13.70 2.40
CA PRO A 180 -1.69 12.74 2.99
C PRO A 180 -0.37 13.50 3.22
N PHE A 181 -0.26 14.12 4.40
CA PHE A 181 0.87 14.90 4.94
C PHE A 181 0.95 16.38 4.52
#